data_AF-A0A8S4P9S0-F1
#
_entry.id   AF-A0A8S4P9S0-F1
#
_cell.length_a   1.000
_cell.length_b   1.000
_cell.length_c   1.000
_cell.angle_alpha   90.00
_cell.angle_beta   90.00
_cell.angle_gamma   90.00
#
_symmetry.space_group_name_H-M   'P 1'
#
loop_
_entity.id
_entity.type
_entity.pdbx_description
1 polymer ?
#
loop_
_entity_poly.entity_id
_entity_poly.type
_entity_poly.pdbx_seq_one_letter_code
_entity_poly.pdbx_strand_id
1 'polypeptide(L)'
;MTNIHASWMPFLDGESPVVKYEVAVGSISGGAQIKPFFEVPSDTNVVKIDHLDLARQEQVFVTVRGTNAAGLTTISISNGVFISRISAGLSPLGSFTVYDGHTPGKDM
;
A
#
# COMPACT_ATOMS: atom_id res chain seq x y z
N MET A 1 6.94 4.64 12.87
CA MET A 1 7.29 4.08 11.54
C MET A 1 6.03 3.47 10.95
N THR A 2 5.73 3.76 9.69
CA THR A 2 4.50 3.30 9.02
C THR A 2 4.83 2.14 8.08
N ASN A 3 3.91 1.18 7.99
CA ASN A 3 4.02 0.05 7.08
C ASN A 3 2.72 -0.15 6.29
N ILE A 4 2.84 -0.84 5.16
CA ILE A 4 1.71 -1.26 4.34
C ILE A 4 1.78 -2.78 4.19
N HIS A 5 0.65 -3.46 4.40
CA HIS A 5 0.49 -4.85 4.02
C HIS A 5 -0.22 -4.91 2.67
N ALA A 6 0.41 -5.55 1.69
CA ALA A 6 -0.16 -5.75 0.37
C ALA A 6 -0.29 -7.24 0.08
N SER A 7 -1.40 -7.63 -0.52
CA SER A 7 -1.65 -8.98 -0.99
C SER A 7 -2.25 -8.93 -2.39
N TRP A 8 -1.88 -9.87 -3.24
CA TRP A 8 -2.39 -9.98 -4.60
C TRP A 8 -2.76 -11.43 -4.93
N MET A 9 -3.60 -11.60 -5.95
CA MET A 9 -3.79 -12.90 -6.57
C MET A 9 -2.59 -13.20 -7.47
N PRO A 10 -2.04 -14.43 -7.45
CA PRO A 10 -0.96 -14.80 -8.35
C PRO A 10 -1.31 -14.51 -9.81
N PHE A 11 -0.37 -14.00 -10.59
CA PHE A 11 -0.58 -13.88 -12.03
C PHE A 11 -0.61 -15.27 -12.66
N LEU A 12 -1.58 -15.49 -13.53
CA LEU A 12 -1.74 -16.73 -14.27
C LEU A 12 -1.27 -16.50 -15.70
N ASP A 13 -0.29 -17.30 -16.13
CA ASP A 13 0.18 -17.37 -17.50
C ASP A 13 0.15 -18.85 -17.92
N GLY A 14 -0.56 -19.13 -19.01
CA GLY A 14 -0.76 -20.49 -19.53
C GLY A 14 0.43 -21.01 -20.33
N GLU A 15 1.33 -20.13 -20.76
CA GLU A 15 2.49 -20.47 -21.59
C GLU A 15 3.75 -20.67 -20.74
N SER A 16 3.90 -19.89 -19.67
CA SER A 16 5.09 -19.97 -18.80
C SER A 16 4.79 -19.59 -17.34
N PRO A 17 5.52 -20.15 -16.36
CA PRO A 17 5.32 -19.78 -14.96
C PRO A 17 5.83 -18.36 -14.68
N VAL A 18 5.23 -17.71 -13.68
CA VAL A 18 5.75 -16.46 -13.10
C VAL A 18 7.00 -16.79 -12.29
N VAL A 19 8.11 -16.14 -12.63
CA VAL A 19 9.41 -16.40 -11.99
C VAL A 19 9.86 -15.28 -11.07
N LYS A 20 9.21 -14.11 -11.14
CA LYS A 20 9.57 -12.96 -10.32
C LYS A 20 8.39 -12.04 -10.05
N TYR A 21 8.32 -11.51 -8.84
CA TYR A 21 7.49 -10.36 -8.50
C TYR A 21 8.35 -9.18 -8.07
N GLU A 22 7.87 -7.99 -8.37
CA GLU A 22 8.43 -6.72 -7.90
C GLU A 22 7.30 -5.86 -7.36
N VAL A 23 7.55 -5.16 -6.26
CA VAL A 23 6.54 -4.31 -5.60
C VAL A 23 7.06 -2.90 -5.43
N ALA A 24 6.21 -1.91 -5.71
CA ALA A 24 6.50 -0.50 -5.50
C ALA A 24 5.35 0.20 -4.76
N VAL A 25 5.67 1.35 -4.15
CA VAL A 25 4.67 2.24 -3.52
C VAL A 25 4.78 3.63 -4.14
N GLY A 26 3.66 4.15 -4.62
CA GLY A 26 3.56 5.45 -5.26
C GLY A 26 2.47 6.32 -4.66
N SER A 27 2.59 7.64 -4.87
CA SER A 27 1.51 8.59 -4.60
C SER A 27 0.52 8.72 -5.77
N ILE A 28 0.85 8.13 -6.93
CA ILE A 28 0.00 8.02 -8.11
C ILE A 28 -0.18 6.54 -8.50
N SER A 29 -1.24 6.22 -9.23
CA SER A 29 -1.48 4.88 -9.75
C SER A 29 -0.31 4.40 -10.63
N GLY A 30 0.21 3.20 -10.36
CA GLY A 30 1.36 2.65 -11.08
C GLY A 30 2.71 3.29 -10.73
N GLY A 31 2.71 4.32 -9.89
CA GLY A 31 3.91 5.06 -9.51
C GLY A 31 4.79 4.34 -8.48
N ALA A 32 5.98 4.89 -8.27
CA ALA A 32 7.00 4.38 -7.35
C ALA A 32 7.70 5.50 -6.56
N GLN A 33 7.02 6.62 -6.33
CA GLN A 33 7.57 7.84 -5.73
C GLN A 33 7.93 7.67 -4.24
N ILE A 34 7.26 6.77 -3.53
CA ILE A 34 7.44 6.57 -2.08
C ILE A 34 8.46 5.46 -1.86
N LYS A 35 8.34 4.36 -2.62
CA LYS A 35 9.31 3.27 -2.60
C LYS A 35 9.49 2.71 -4.02
N PRO A 36 10.73 2.62 -4.54
CA PRO A 36 11.00 2.04 -5.85
C PRO A 36 10.64 0.55 -5.87
N PHE A 37 10.54 -0.01 -7.08
CA PHE A 37 10.36 -1.46 -7.25
C PHE A 37 11.49 -2.23 -6.57
N PHE A 38 11.10 -3.19 -5.72
CA PHE A 38 12.00 -4.15 -5.12
C PHE A 38 11.48 -5.55 -5.35
N GLU A 39 12.39 -6.51 -5.54
CA GLU A 39 12.05 -7.89 -5.81
C GLU A 39 11.49 -8.57 -4.55
N VAL A 40 10.48 -9.41 -4.76
CA VAL A 40 9.95 -10.32 -3.75
C VAL A 40 9.93 -11.75 -4.30
N PRO A 41 10.02 -12.78 -3.45
CA PRO A 41 10.02 -14.16 -3.90
C PRO A 41 8.79 -14.49 -4.77
N SER A 42 8.96 -15.30 -5.81
CA SER A 42 7.89 -15.65 -6.76
C SER A 42 6.80 -16.55 -6.17
N ASP A 43 7.11 -17.22 -5.06
CA ASP A 43 6.23 -18.03 -4.22
C ASP A 43 5.44 -17.18 -3.19
N THR A 44 5.66 -15.87 -3.16
CA THR A 44 4.97 -14.95 -2.25
C THR A 44 3.85 -14.20 -2.96
N ASN A 45 2.71 -14.07 -2.26
CA ASN A 45 1.55 -13.29 -2.69
C ASN A 45 1.11 -12.24 -1.65
N VAL A 46 1.90 -12.07 -0.59
CA VAL A 46 1.69 -11.09 0.48
C VAL A 46 3.02 -10.50 0.91
N VAL A 47 3.10 -9.18 1.06
CA VAL A 47 4.32 -8.50 1.51
C VAL A 47 3.99 -7.41 2.53
N LYS A 48 4.85 -7.30 3.53
CA LYS A 48 4.89 -6.16 4.43
C LYS A 48 5.95 -5.18 3.94
N ILE A 49 5.54 -3.95 3.69
CA ILE A 49 6.40 -2.88 3.21
C ILE A 49 6.66 -1.92 4.37
N ASP A 50 7.83 -2.05 4.98
CA ASP A 50 8.27 -1.21 6.10
C ASP A 50 9.07 0.01 5.63
N HIS A 51 9.33 0.91 6.59
CA HIS A 51 10.13 2.13 6.47
C HIS A 51 9.58 3.14 5.45
N LEU A 52 8.25 3.32 5.43
CA LEU A 52 7.59 4.26 4.55
C LEU A 52 7.41 5.63 5.24
N ASP A 53 7.79 6.71 4.56
CA ASP A 53 7.44 8.08 4.94
C ASP A 53 6.10 8.46 4.28
N LEU A 54 5.02 8.28 5.04
CA LEU A 54 3.66 8.57 4.62
C LEU A 54 3.10 9.86 5.24
N ALA A 55 3.90 10.61 6.00
CA ALA A 55 3.43 11.73 6.82
C ALA A 55 2.78 12.86 6.00
N ARG A 56 3.15 12.97 4.72
CA ARG A 56 2.65 13.98 3.76
C ARG A 56 1.81 13.38 2.63
N GLN A 57 1.50 12.09 2.67
CA GLN A 57 0.77 11.41 1.60
C GLN A 57 -0.70 11.30 2.01
N GLU A 58 -1.60 11.85 1.20
CA GLU A 58 -3.05 11.71 1.43
C GLU A 58 -3.54 10.34 0.96
N GLN A 59 -3.00 9.86 -0.17
CA GLN A 59 -3.34 8.58 -0.77
C GLN A 59 -2.07 7.90 -1.31
N VAL A 60 -2.02 6.58 -1.20
CA VAL A 60 -0.91 5.76 -1.69
C VAL A 60 -1.42 4.58 -2.50
N PHE A 61 -0.63 4.16 -3.48
CA PHE A 61 -0.93 3.03 -4.36
C PHE A 61 0.20 2.02 -4.26
N VAL A 62 -0.16 0.74 -4.14
CA VAL A 62 0.78 -0.36 -4.28
C VAL A 62 0.69 -0.89 -5.71
N THR A 63 1.85 -1.02 -6.35
CA THR A 63 1.97 -1.59 -7.69
C THR A 63 2.76 -2.89 -7.59
N VAL A 64 2.18 -3.98 -8.07
CA VAL A 64 2.83 -5.29 -8.17
C VAL A 64 3.11 -5.57 -9.64
N ARG A 65 4.35 -5.86 -9.98
CA ARG A 65 4.78 -6.28 -11.32
C ARG A 65 5.23 -7.74 -11.28
N GLY A 66 4.63 -8.57 -12.12
CA GLY A 66 5.03 -9.97 -12.28
C GLY A 66 5.80 -10.15 -13.58
N THR A 67 6.84 -10.98 -13.56
CA THR A 67 7.62 -11.36 -14.75
C THR A 67 7.53 -12.87 -14.94
N ASN A 68 7.20 -13.31 -16.16
CA ASN A 68 7.16 -14.72 -16.51
C ASN A 68 8.54 -15.24 -16.98
N ALA A 69 8.68 -16.56 -17.15
CA ALA A 69 9.94 -17.17 -17.58
C ALA A 69 10.40 -16.72 -18.99
N ALA A 70 9.49 -16.21 -19.82
CA ALA A 70 9.79 -15.62 -21.12
C ALA A 70 10.25 -14.15 -21.05
N GLY A 71 10.29 -13.55 -19.85
CA GLY A 71 10.69 -12.16 -19.64
C GLY A 71 9.60 -11.13 -19.89
N LEU A 72 8.35 -11.56 -20.12
CA LEU A 72 7.20 -10.67 -20.23
C LEU A 72 6.74 -10.19 -18.86
N THR A 73 6.25 -8.94 -18.79
CA THR A 73 5.82 -8.33 -17.53
C THR A 73 4.38 -7.86 -17.58
N THR A 74 3.67 -8.03 -16.45
CA THR A 74 2.31 -7.53 -16.23
C THR A 74 2.26 -6.80 -14.89
N ILE A 75 1.45 -5.75 -14.79
CA ILE A 75 1.26 -4.99 -13.56
C ILE A 75 -0.17 -5.10 -13.02
N SER A 76 -0.29 -5.06 -11.70
CA SER A 76 -1.55 -4.87 -10.98
C SER A 76 -1.39 -3.74 -9.97
N ILE A 77 -2.41 -2.91 -9.83
CA ILE A 77 -2.38 -1.70 -9.01
C ILE A 77 -3.54 -1.79 -8.01
N SER A 78 -3.26 -1.49 -6.73
CA SER A 78 -4.30 -1.43 -5.70
C SER A 78 -5.27 -0.26 -5.94
N ASN A 79 -6.51 -0.39 -5.46
CA ASN A 79 -7.39 0.75 -5.24
C ASN A 79 -6.77 1.62 -4.13
N GLY A 80 -6.14 2.74 -4.48
CA GLY A 80 -5.26 3.50 -3.58
C GLY A 80 -5.84 3.73 -2.19
N VAL A 81 -4.99 3.63 -1.17
CA VAL A 81 -5.34 3.67 0.25
C VAL A 81 -5.09 5.06 0.82
N PHE A 82 -6.08 5.63 1.52
CA PHE A 82 -5.94 6.92 2.19
C PHE A 82 -5.21 6.76 3.54
N ILE A 83 -4.24 7.64 3.79
CA ILE A 83 -3.49 7.64 5.05
C ILE A 83 -4.13 8.63 6.01
N SER A 84 -4.70 8.12 7.11
CA SER A 84 -5.18 8.98 8.18
C SER A 84 -4.00 9.62 8.90
N ARG A 85 -4.10 10.93 9.18
CA ARG A 85 -3.09 11.68 9.94
C ARG A 85 -2.90 11.11 11.35
N ILE A 86 -3.98 10.61 11.96
CA ILE A 86 -3.94 9.93 13.27
C ILE A 86 -3.12 8.64 13.16
N SER A 87 -3.37 7.84 12.12
CA SER A 87 -2.62 6.61 11.85
C SER A 87 -1.14 6.86 11.53
N ALA A 88 -0.80 8.05 11.04
CA ALA A 88 0.58 8.51 10.85
C ALA A 88 1.23 9.10 12.11
N GLY A 89 0.55 9.08 13.26
CA GLY A 89 1.05 9.65 14.53
C GLY A 89 1.06 11.18 14.54
N LEU A 90 0.38 11.83 13.60
CA LEU A 90 0.28 13.28 13.53
C LEU A 90 -0.98 13.76 14.25
N SER A 91 -0.85 14.88 14.95
CA SER A 91 -2.00 15.59 15.48
C SER A 91 -2.93 15.93 14.32
N PRO A 92 -4.21 15.58 14.41
CA PRO A 92 -5.14 15.83 13.33
C PRO A 92 -5.35 17.34 13.03
N LEU A 93 -5.96 17.69 11.87
CA LEU A 93 -5.98 19.08 11.36
C LEU A 93 -6.99 20.01 12.07
N GLY A 94 -7.81 19.50 13.00
CA GLY A 94 -8.81 20.25 13.74
C GLY A 94 -9.17 19.54 15.04
N SER A 95 -10.00 20.15 15.90
CA SER A 95 -10.53 19.45 17.07
C SER A 95 -11.58 18.42 16.61
N PHE A 96 -11.44 17.14 16.99
CA PHE A 96 -12.52 16.16 16.81
C PHE A 96 -13.40 16.25 18.03
N THR A 97 -14.61 16.73 17.83
CA THR A 97 -15.70 16.37 18.75
C THR A 97 -16.16 14.99 18.32
N VAL A 98 -15.79 13.96 19.09
CA VAL A 98 -16.45 12.65 18.97
C VAL A 98 -17.82 12.79 19.62
N TYR A 99 -18.89 12.67 18.83
CA TYR A 99 -20.25 12.63 19.35
C TYR A 99 -20.59 11.16 19.65
N ASP A 100 -20.32 10.72 20.87
CA ASP A 100 -20.61 9.36 21.35
C ASP A 100 -22.05 9.19 21.91
N GLY A 101 -22.86 10.25 21.88
CA GLY A 101 -24.25 10.22 22.35
C GLY A 101 -24.85 11.61 22.53
N HIS A 102 -26.07 11.67 23.07
CA HIS A 102 -26.95 12.85 23.05
C HIS A 102 -26.46 14.09 23.82
N THR A 103 -25.28 14.05 24.45
CA THR A 103 -24.68 15.23 25.09
C THR A 103 -23.16 15.27 24.93
N PRO A 104 -22.59 16.31 24.33
CA PRO A 104 -21.14 16.51 24.26
C PRO A 104 -20.53 16.86 25.63
N GLY A 105 -19.43 16.19 25.98
CA GLY A 105 -18.39 16.77 26.85
C GLY A 105 -18.57 16.68 28.37
N LYS A 106 -18.72 15.48 28.94
CA LYS A 106 -18.39 15.29 30.37
C LYS A 106 -18.04 13.85 30.74
N ASP A 107 -16.76 13.57 30.93
CA ASP A 107 -16.28 12.55 31.84
C ASP A 107 -16.07 13.19 33.23
N MET A 108 -16.97 12.78 34.15
CA MET A 108 -17.13 13.16 35.58
C MET A 108 -17.82 14.50 35.90
#